data_AF-A0A6J8DD50-F1
#
_entry.id   AF-A0A6J8DD50-F1
#
_cell.length_a   1.000
_cell.length_b   1.000
_cell.length_c   1.000
_cell.angle_alpha   90.00
_cell.angle_beta   90.00
_cell.angle_gamma   90.00
#
_symmetry.space_group_name_H-M   'P 1'
#
loop_
_entity.id
_entity.type
_entity.pdbx_description
1 polymer ?
#
loop_
_entity_poly.entity_id
_entity_poly.type
_entity_poly.pdbx_seq_one_letter_code
_entity_poly.pdbx_strand_id
1 'polypeptide(L)'
;MIETNNVTLEKELRVITEREDTVSIKRRLGFCSGVALIVDGIIGSGIFVSPKGILENTGSVSLSLVIWCVCGFISILSTYGSLATDFEGSEKNPLVWVSAIYSGMWAFGGWSNLNFVIEELQNPKRICFAAAREELFPEFLCYLNIHNNVPIPAIFTFMALAFVMMIPADLSKMLNLVGFIGWIFDGLIMVVHIVLNFRMKNVERPFKVPIIVPIIVIIFVLYMLISPFLEPVKTEFWYALSFLLAGVVLYIPFVFFKLRLPGTGKYALSFTINLVTITHISNIPSIHAFNRRNQL
;
A
#
# COMPACT_ATOMS: atom_id res chain seq x y z
N MET A 1 -2.20 -37.23 48.21
CA MET A 1 -1.54 -37.36 46.88
C MET A 1 -2.11 -36.43 45.81
N ILE A 2 -3.25 -35.75 46.03
CA ILE A 2 -3.88 -34.86 45.02
C ILE A 2 -3.49 -33.38 45.23
N GLU A 3 -3.30 -32.91 46.47
CA GLU A 3 -2.92 -31.51 46.75
C GLU A 3 -1.50 -31.14 46.31
N THR A 4 -0.55 -32.08 46.35
CA THR A 4 0.86 -31.83 45.97
C THR A 4 1.03 -31.55 44.48
N ASN A 5 0.16 -32.09 43.62
CA ASN A 5 0.20 -31.85 42.18
C ASN A 5 -0.32 -30.45 41.81
N ASN A 6 -1.33 -29.94 42.51
CA ASN A 6 -1.89 -28.61 42.23
C ASN A 6 -0.91 -27.48 42.57
N VAL A 7 -0.14 -27.62 43.66
CA VAL A 7 0.89 -26.62 44.02
C VAL A 7 2.06 -26.61 43.03
N THR A 8 2.39 -27.77 42.46
CA THR A 8 3.47 -27.91 41.48
C THR A 8 3.02 -27.34 40.12
N LEU A 9 1.79 -27.64 39.71
CA LEU A 9 1.15 -27.07 38.53
C LEU A 9 0.99 -25.56 38.61
N GLU A 10 0.58 -24.99 39.75
CA GLU A 10 0.50 -23.54 39.91
C GLU A 10 1.87 -22.86 39.87
N LYS A 11 2.93 -23.51 40.38
CA LYS A 11 4.30 -23.01 40.25
C LYS A 11 4.79 -23.08 38.81
N GLU A 12 4.53 -24.16 38.08
CA GLU A 12 4.88 -24.25 36.67
C GLU A 12 4.07 -23.27 35.81
N LEU A 13 2.76 -23.07 36.10
CA LEU A 13 1.93 -22.07 35.42
C LEU A 13 2.42 -20.65 35.70
N ARG A 14 2.85 -20.35 36.94
CA ARG A 14 3.47 -19.06 37.31
C ARG A 14 4.80 -18.85 36.60
N VAL A 15 5.63 -19.87 36.47
CA VAL A 15 6.90 -19.79 35.72
C VAL A 15 6.65 -19.62 34.21
N ILE A 16 5.57 -20.19 33.65
CA ILE A 16 5.19 -20.00 32.25
C ILE A 16 4.61 -18.59 32.02
N THR A 17 3.80 -18.08 32.96
CA THR A 17 3.24 -16.71 32.87
C THR A 17 4.27 -15.61 33.17
N GLU A 18 5.28 -15.87 34.00
CA GLU A 18 6.42 -14.96 34.20
C GLU A 18 7.43 -15.03 33.05
N ARG A 19 7.59 -16.17 32.35
CA ARG A 19 8.40 -16.24 31.11
C ARG A 19 7.78 -15.56 29.90
N GLU A 20 6.51 -15.19 29.98
CA GLU A 20 5.88 -14.20 29.10
C GLU A 20 6.19 -12.76 29.53
N ASP A 21 7.26 -12.56 30.30
CA ASP A 21 7.96 -11.29 30.42
C ASP A 21 8.19 -10.71 29.02
N THR A 22 7.32 -9.77 28.72
CA THR A 22 7.33 -8.85 27.60
C THR A 22 8.75 -8.58 27.10
N VAL A 23 9.16 -9.29 26.06
CA VAL A 23 10.23 -8.80 25.18
C VAL A 23 9.62 -7.63 24.41
N SER A 24 9.38 -6.52 25.13
CA SER A 24 9.07 -5.24 24.55
C SER A 24 10.38 -4.74 23.95
N ILE A 25 10.62 -5.12 22.69
CA ILE A 25 11.65 -4.46 21.90
C ILE A 25 11.24 -3.00 21.85
N LYS A 26 11.86 -2.16 22.68
CA LYS A 26 11.80 -0.70 22.53
C LYS A 26 12.34 -0.43 21.12
N ARG A 27 11.45 -0.28 20.14
CA ARG A 27 11.80 0.04 18.76
C ARG A 27 12.38 1.46 18.75
N ARG A 28 13.67 1.57 19.05
CA ARG A 28 14.44 2.80 18.87
C ARG A 28 14.82 2.87 17.40
N LEU A 29 13.94 3.48 16.61
CA LEU A 29 14.28 3.90 15.26
C LEU A 29 15.22 5.11 15.37
N GLY A 30 16.53 4.85 15.27
CA GLY A 30 17.54 5.90 15.19
C GLY A 30 17.48 6.61 13.83
N PHE A 31 18.21 7.72 13.69
CA PHE A 31 18.26 8.47 12.43
C PHE A 31 18.71 7.58 11.25
N CYS A 32 19.80 6.81 11.40
CA CYS A 32 20.28 5.92 10.34
C CYS A 32 19.26 4.83 10.00
N SER A 33 18.57 4.26 11.00
CA SER A 33 17.50 3.30 10.76
C SER A 33 16.30 3.96 10.05
N GLY A 34 15.99 5.22 10.38
CA GLY A 34 14.95 5.99 9.71
C GLY A 34 15.29 6.29 8.26
N VAL A 35 16.52 6.74 7.99
CA VAL A 35 17.02 6.93 6.62
C VAL A 35 17.01 5.61 5.86
N ALA A 36 17.48 4.51 6.48
CA ALA A 36 17.45 3.19 5.87
C ALA A 36 16.02 2.74 5.54
N LEU A 37 15.03 3.01 6.39
CA LEU A 37 13.62 2.72 6.09
C LEU A 37 13.06 3.59 4.97
N ILE A 38 13.47 4.86 4.88
CA ILE A 38 13.05 5.74 3.77
C ILE A 38 13.67 5.23 2.46
N VAL A 39 14.97 4.91 2.47
CA VAL A 39 15.67 4.36 1.31
C VAL A 39 15.07 3.01 0.90
N ASP A 40 14.76 2.13 1.86
CA ASP A 40 14.04 0.88 1.63
C ASP A 40 12.64 1.11 1.06
N GLY A 41 11.92 2.12 1.55
CA GLY A 41 10.60 2.50 1.01
C GLY A 41 10.65 3.09 -0.41
N ILE A 42 11.75 3.75 -0.79
CA ILE A 42 11.95 4.32 -2.14
C ILE A 42 12.42 3.23 -3.12
N ILE A 43 13.41 2.43 -2.71
CA ILE A 43 13.97 1.35 -3.54
C ILE A 43 12.97 0.18 -3.62
N GLY A 44 12.21 -0.08 -2.56
CA GLY A 44 11.31 -1.23 -2.42
C GLY A 44 12.05 -2.55 -2.24
N SER A 45 11.40 -3.51 -1.58
CA SER A 45 11.92 -4.88 -1.46
C SER A 45 12.01 -5.60 -2.83
N GLY A 46 11.29 -5.11 -3.84
CA GLY A 46 11.28 -5.62 -5.21
C GLY A 46 12.64 -5.64 -5.91
N ILE A 47 13.57 -4.71 -5.58
CA ILE A 47 14.92 -4.71 -6.19
C ILE A 47 15.70 -6.00 -5.91
N PHE A 48 15.40 -6.66 -4.79
CA PHE A 48 16.10 -7.87 -4.36
C PHE A 48 15.52 -9.15 -4.98
N VAL A 49 14.42 -9.04 -5.73
CA VAL A 49 13.84 -10.18 -6.46
C VAL A 49 14.69 -10.53 -7.69
N SER A 50 15.18 -9.54 -8.44
CA SER A 50 15.93 -9.78 -9.68
C SER A 50 17.29 -10.46 -9.45
N PRO A 51 18.14 -10.05 -8.48
CA PRO A 51 19.40 -10.73 -8.20
C PRO A 51 19.23 -12.18 -7.79
N LYS A 52 18.14 -12.52 -7.08
CA LYS A 52 17.81 -13.89 -6.71
C LYS A 52 17.59 -14.77 -7.95
N GLY A 53 16.76 -14.32 -8.89
CA GLY A 53 16.52 -15.04 -10.14
C GLY A 53 17.77 -15.19 -10.99
N ILE A 54 18.63 -14.15 -11.05
CA ILE A 54 19.92 -14.24 -11.76
C ILE A 54 20.83 -15.25 -11.07
N LEU A 55 20.92 -15.23 -9.73
CA LEU A 55 21.76 -16.15 -8.97
C LEU A 55 21.31 -17.61 -9.12
N GLU A 56 20.01 -17.87 -9.10
CA GLU A 56 19.45 -19.22 -9.32
C GLU A 56 19.82 -19.78 -10.70
N ASN A 57 19.84 -18.94 -11.74
CA ASN A 57 20.19 -19.36 -13.11
C ASN A 57 21.70 -19.39 -13.39
N THR A 58 22.48 -18.55 -12.71
CA THR A 58 23.94 -18.45 -12.92
C THR A 58 24.74 -19.37 -12.01
N GLY A 59 24.18 -19.79 -10.87
CA GLY A 59 24.83 -20.66 -9.90
C GLY A 59 26.07 -20.06 -9.20
N SER A 60 26.43 -18.81 -9.51
CA SER A 60 27.63 -18.14 -9.00
C SER A 60 27.37 -16.67 -8.69
N VAL A 61 27.74 -16.28 -7.47
CA VAL A 61 27.59 -14.90 -6.98
C VAL A 61 28.39 -13.91 -7.83
N SER A 62 29.61 -14.28 -8.23
CA SER A 62 30.49 -13.42 -9.04
C SER A 62 29.88 -13.13 -10.41
N LEU A 63 29.27 -14.14 -11.05
CA LEU A 63 28.66 -13.97 -12.37
C LEU A 63 27.39 -13.10 -12.28
N SER A 64 26.60 -13.27 -11.21
CA SER A 64 25.43 -12.43 -10.94
C SER A 64 25.80 -10.95 -10.77
N LEU A 65 26.86 -10.66 -10.01
CA LEU A 65 27.36 -9.29 -9.83
C LEU A 65 27.85 -8.67 -11.14
N VAL A 66 28.56 -9.45 -11.98
CA VAL A 66 29.02 -8.98 -13.29
C VAL A 66 27.85 -8.63 -14.20
N ILE A 67 26.84 -9.50 -14.28
CA ILE A 67 25.62 -9.25 -15.08
C ILE A 67 24.93 -7.98 -14.58
N TRP A 68 24.81 -7.82 -13.27
CA TRP A 68 24.17 -6.64 -12.67
C TRP A 68 24.92 -5.34 -13.01
N CYS A 69 26.25 -5.34 -12.89
CA CYS A 69 27.08 -4.19 -13.26
C CYS A 69 26.99 -3.86 -14.75
N VAL A 70 26.95 -4.87 -15.63
CA VAL A 70 26.83 -4.68 -17.08
C VAL A 70 25.45 -4.08 -17.43
N CYS A 71 24.36 -4.58 -16.84
CA CYS A 71 23.02 -4.01 -17.02
C CYS A 71 22.94 -2.55 -16.52
N GLY A 72 23.56 -2.26 -15.37
CA GLY A 72 23.66 -0.90 -14.85
C GLY A 72 24.42 0.03 -15.79
N PHE A 73 25.55 -0.44 -16.33
CA PHE A 73 26.35 0.33 -17.29
C PHE A 73 25.61 0.59 -18.60
N ILE A 74 24.91 -0.40 -19.16
CA ILE A 74 24.09 -0.24 -20.36
C ILE A 74 22.96 0.78 -20.13
N SER A 75 22.30 0.72 -18.96
CA SER A 75 21.22 1.65 -18.60
C SER A 75 21.75 3.09 -18.52
N ILE A 76 22.92 3.26 -17.90
CA ILE A 76 23.60 4.56 -17.82
C ILE A 76 23.90 5.10 -19.23
N LEU A 77 24.50 4.29 -20.10
CA LEU A 77 24.80 4.68 -21.49
C LEU A 77 23.54 5.07 -22.27
N SER A 78 22.43 4.34 -22.07
CA SER A 78 21.16 4.64 -22.72
C SER A 78 20.62 6.02 -22.32
N THR A 79 20.83 6.45 -21.07
CA THR A 79 20.32 7.73 -20.57
C THR A 79 21.24 8.89 -20.92
N TYR A 80 22.57 8.68 -20.93
CA TYR A 80 23.55 9.74 -21.26
C TYR A 80 23.32 10.38 -22.64
N GLY A 81 22.81 9.63 -23.62
CA GLY A 81 22.49 10.16 -24.95
C GLY A 81 21.28 11.10 -24.99
N SER A 82 20.35 10.99 -24.02
CA SER A 82 19.11 11.79 -23.99
C SER A 82 19.27 13.10 -23.21
N LEU A 83 20.11 13.10 -22.17
CA LEU A 83 20.22 14.22 -21.22
C LEU A 83 20.57 15.58 -21.85
N ALA A 84 21.28 15.59 -22.99
CA ALA A 84 21.69 16.82 -23.66
C ALA A 84 20.51 17.54 -24.34
N THR A 85 19.50 16.80 -24.81
CA THR A 85 18.34 17.34 -25.52
C THR A 85 17.10 17.48 -24.62
N ASP A 86 17.06 16.79 -23.48
CA ASP A 86 15.88 16.71 -22.60
C ASP A 86 15.46 18.06 -21.97
N PHE A 87 16.34 19.06 -21.96
CA PHE A 87 16.07 20.40 -21.42
C PHE A 87 15.78 21.47 -22.48
N GLU A 88 15.88 21.14 -23.77
CA GLU A 88 15.58 22.08 -24.84
C GLU A 88 14.07 22.44 -24.85
N GLY A 89 13.75 23.73 -24.85
CA GLY A 89 12.36 24.21 -24.78
C GLY A 89 11.74 24.23 -23.39
N SER A 90 12.53 24.10 -22.32
CA SER A 90 12.05 24.20 -20.94
C SER A 90 11.35 25.54 -20.65
N GLU A 91 10.14 25.46 -20.13
CA GLU A 91 9.36 26.62 -19.70
C GLU A 91 10.03 27.35 -18.52
N LYS A 92 10.11 28.68 -18.58
CA LYS A 92 10.76 29.51 -17.53
C LYS A 92 9.80 29.98 -16.45
N ASN A 93 8.50 29.77 -16.63
CA ASN A 93 7.49 30.19 -15.67
C ASN A 93 7.53 29.26 -14.44
N PRO A 94 7.79 29.78 -13.22
CA PRO A 94 7.82 28.97 -12.00
C PRO A 94 6.51 28.24 -11.69
N LEU A 95 5.36 28.74 -12.20
CA LEU A 95 4.07 28.08 -12.04
C LEU A 95 4.01 26.75 -12.80
N VAL A 96 4.59 26.71 -14.01
CA VAL A 96 4.62 25.49 -14.85
C VAL A 96 5.54 24.43 -14.25
N TRP A 97 6.61 24.85 -13.54
CA TRP A 97 7.51 23.93 -12.83
C TRP A 97 6.78 23.08 -11.80
N VAL A 98 5.68 23.59 -11.23
CA VAL A 98 4.88 22.80 -10.30
C VAL A 98 4.33 21.57 -10.99
N SER A 99 3.75 21.71 -12.18
CA SER A 99 3.24 20.57 -12.96
C SER A 99 4.33 19.56 -13.34
N ALA A 100 5.56 20.03 -13.61
CA ALA A 100 6.71 19.18 -13.87
C ALA A 100 7.18 18.44 -12.61
N ILE A 101 7.21 19.12 -11.45
CA ILE A 101 7.53 18.52 -10.14
C ILE A 101 6.46 17.48 -9.77
N TYR A 102 5.18 17.79 -10.00
CA TYR A 102 4.07 16.87 -9.84
C TYR A 102 4.29 15.59 -10.64
N SER A 103 4.56 15.74 -11.94
CA SER A 103 4.73 14.62 -12.85
C SER A 103 5.99 13.82 -12.51
N GLY A 104 7.11 14.49 -12.23
CA GLY A 104 8.37 13.85 -11.86
C GLY A 104 8.29 13.09 -10.53
N MET A 105 7.62 13.66 -9.52
CA MET A 105 7.53 13.03 -8.20
C MET A 105 6.59 11.83 -8.20
N TRP A 106 5.47 11.92 -8.91
CA TRP A 106 4.49 10.83 -8.99
C TRP A 106 4.77 9.80 -10.08
N ALA A 107 5.67 10.08 -11.03
CA ALA A 107 6.17 9.07 -11.97
C ALA A 107 6.78 7.87 -11.24
N PHE A 108 7.45 8.10 -10.11
CA PHE A 108 7.97 7.03 -9.24
C PHE A 108 6.92 6.45 -8.28
N GLY A 109 5.76 7.09 -8.13
CA GLY A 109 4.65 6.58 -7.31
C GLY A 109 4.12 5.23 -7.78
N GLY A 110 4.17 4.96 -9.10
CA GLY A 110 3.81 3.66 -9.66
C GLY A 110 4.66 2.51 -9.11
N TRP A 111 5.96 2.75 -8.90
CA TRP A 111 6.88 1.77 -8.31
C TRP A 111 6.52 1.47 -6.84
N SER A 112 6.26 2.51 -6.05
CA SER A 112 5.83 2.37 -4.65
C SER A 112 4.53 1.57 -4.54
N ASN A 113 3.52 1.92 -5.35
CA ASN A 113 2.23 1.22 -5.40
C ASN A 113 2.36 -0.24 -5.82
N LEU A 114 3.26 -0.56 -6.76
CA LEU A 114 3.52 -1.94 -7.16
C LEU A 114 4.05 -2.78 -6.00
N ASN A 115 4.99 -2.24 -5.20
CA ASN A 115 5.50 -2.93 -4.02
C ASN A 115 4.38 -3.23 -3.02
N PHE A 116 3.48 -2.27 -2.75
CA PHE A 116 2.32 -2.50 -1.89
C PHE A 116 1.41 -3.63 -2.42
N VAL A 117 1.14 -3.65 -3.73
CA VAL A 117 0.31 -4.70 -4.35
C VAL A 117 0.99 -6.06 -4.29
N ILE A 118 2.31 -6.13 -4.54
CA ILE A 118 3.08 -7.38 -4.43
C ILE A 118 3.07 -7.90 -2.99
N GLU A 119 3.25 -7.04 -1.99
CA GLU A 119 3.18 -7.44 -0.59
C GLU A 119 1.79 -7.96 -0.21
N GLU A 120 0.72 -7.32 -0.69
CA GLU A 120 -0.65 -7.80 -0.46
C GLU A 120 -0.92 -9.11 -1.23
N LEU A 121 -0.30 -9.34 -2.39
CA LEU A 121 -0.36 -10.63 -3.09
C LEU A 121 0.36 -11.74 -2.32
N GLN A 122 1.52 -11.44 -1.73
CA GLN A 122 2.32 -12.42 -0.96
C GLN A 122 1.72 -12.69 0.43
N ASN A 123 1.17 -11.68 1.08
CA ASN A 123 0.56 -11.80 2.40
C ASN A 123 -0.71 -10.95 2.51
N PRO A 124 -1.85 -11.44 1.99
CA PRO A 124 -3.06 -10.65 1.81
C PRO A 124 -3.75 -10.23 3.10
N LYS A 125 -3.25 -10.61 4.28
CA LYS A 125 -3.98 -10.45 5.55
C LYS A 125 -4.01 -9.02 6.09
N ARG A 126 -3.44 -8.02 5.40
CA ARG A 126 -3.18 -6.70 5.98
C ARG A 126 -4.28 -5.70 5.67
N ILE A 127 -4.33 -5.16 4.46
CA ILE A 127 -5.12 -3.93 4.21
C ILE A 127 -6.56 -4.28 3.88
N CYS A 128 -6.78 -5.13 2.87
CA CYS A 128 -8.13 -5.44 2.41
C CYS A 128 -8.93 -6.18 3.50
N PHE A 129 -8.27 -7.07 4.24
CA PHE A 129 -8.91 -7.84 5.31
C PHE A 129 -9.20 -7.01 6.54
N ALA A 130 -8.31 -6.09 6.93
CA ALA A 130 -8.61 -5.17 8.02
C ALA A 130 -9.79 -4.27 7.64
N ALA A 131 -9.80 -3.72 6.42
CA ALA A 131 -10.90 -2.89 5.95
C ALA A 131 -12.24 -3.66 5.85
N ALA A 132 -12.20 -4.93 5.44
CA ALA A 132 -13.38 -5.79 5.40
C ALA A 132 -13.90 -6.14 6.80
N ARG A 133 -13.00 -6.37 7.77
CA ARG A 133 -13.37 -6.61 9.18
C ARG A 133 -14.09 -5.42 9.80
N GLU A 134 -13.70 -4.21 9.44
CA GLU A 134 -14.34 -2.96 9.88
C GLU A 134 -15.62 -2.62 9.08
N GLU A 135 -16.13 -3.54 8.25
CA GLU A 135 -17.29 -3.33 7.35
C GLU A 135 -17.12 -2.17 6.33
N LEU A 136 -15.89 -1.69 6.11
CA LEU A 136 -15.58 -0.59 5.17
C LEU A 136 -15.31 -1.07 3.75
N PHE A 137 -14.97 -2.35 3.58
CA PHE A 137 -14.64 -2.95 2.30
C PHE A 137 -15.46 -4.22 2.06
N PRO A 138 -15.92 -4.50 0.82
CA PRO A 138 -16.75 -5.67 0.56
C PRO A 138 -16.01 -6.98 0.86
N GLU A 139 -16.54 -7.78 1.79
CA GLU A 139 -15.92 -9.02 2.27
C GLU A 139 -15.64 -10.03 1.15
N PHE A 140 -16.51 -10.10 0.15
CA PHE A 140 -16.38 -11.04 -0.95
C PHE A 140 -15.14 -10.82 -1.84
N LEU A 141 -14.61 -9.59 -1.88
CA LEU A 141 -13.37 -9.29 -2.59
C LEU A 141 -12.16 -9.88 -1.86
N CYS A 142 -12.28 -10.07 -0.55
CA CYS A 142 -11.25 -10.65 0.31
C CYS A 142 -11.30 -12.19 0.39
N TYR A 143 -12.06 -12.87 -0.45
CA TYR A 143 -12.03 -14.34 -0.46
C TYR A 143 -10.70 -14.88 -1.00
N LEU A 144 -10.06 -15.73 -0.19
CA LEU A 144 -8.78 -16.37 -0.53
C LEU A 144 -9.00 -17.70 -1.24
N ASN A 145 -8.18 -17.95 -2.26
CA ASN A 145 -8.04 -19.29 -2.81
C ASN A 145 -7.34 -20.21 -1.78
N ILE A 146 -7.91 -21.40 -1.56
CA ILE A 146 -7.43 -22.41 -0.60
C ILE A 146 -6.03 -22.92 -0.95
N HIS A 147 -5.71 -23.04 -2.24
CA HIS A 147 -4.45 -23.63 -2.68
C HIS A 147 -3.30 -22.61 -2.69
N ASN A 148 -3.56 -21.41 -3.20
CA ASN A 148 -2.51 -20.42 -3.46
C ASN A 148 -2.51 -19.27 -2.45
N ASN A 149 -3.50 -19.17 -1.55
CA ASN A 149 -3.70 -18.06 -0.62
C ASN A 149 -3.77 -16.67 -1.31
N VAL A 150 -4.20 -16.64 -2.57
CA VAL A 150 -4.30 -15.40 -3.36
C VAL A 150 -5.76 -14.90 -3.38
N PRO A 151 -6.03 -13.60 -3.13
CA PRO A 151 -7.37 -13.02 -3.23
C PRO A 151 -7.77 -12.75 -4.69
N ILE A 152 -8.13 -13.80 -5.42
CA ILE A 152 -8.45 -13.75 -6.86
C ILE A 152 -9.54 -12.70 -7.19
N PRO A 153 -10.67 -12.62 -6.46
CA PRO A 153 -11.73 -11.65 -6.79
C PRO A 153 -11.27 -10.18 -6.68
N ALA A 154 -10.47 -9.85 -5.67
CA ALA A 154 -9.88 -8.52 -5.52
C ALA A 154 -8.97 -8.18 -6.71
N ILE A 155 -8.09 -9.11 -7.10
CA ILE A 155 -7.14 -8.89 -8.19
C ILE A 155 -7.86 -8.61 -9.50
N PHE A 156 -8.86 -9.42 -9.86
CA PHE A 156 -9.64 -9.18 -11.08
C PHE A 156 -10.39 -7.85 -11.04
N THR A 157 -10.93 -7.47 -9.87
CA THR A 157 -11.66 -6.20 -9.72
C THR A 157 -10.71 -5.01 -9.85
N PHE A 158 -9.53 -5.06 -9.22
CA PHE A 158 -8.51 -4.02 -9.35
C PHE A 158 -7.95 -3.96 -10.77
N MET A 159 -7.75 -5.10 -11.43
CA MET A 159 -7.29 -5.16 -12.81
C MET A 159 -8.34 -4.56 -13.77
N ALA A 160 -9.62 -4.90 -13.59
CA ALA A 160 -10.70 -4.30 -14.37
C ALA A 160 -10.79 -2.78 -14.15
N LEU A 161 -10.67 -2.31 -12.90
CA LEU A 161 -10.65 -0.89 -12.59
C LEU A 161 -9.43 -0.18 -13.21
N ALA A 162 -8.26 -0.81 -13.19
CA ALA A 162 -7.06 -0.29 -13.82
C ALA A 162 -7.23 -0.14 -15.34
N PHE A 163 -7.81 -1.15 -16.01
CA PHE A 163 -8.11 -1.07 -17.45
C PHE A 163 -9.12 0.05 -17.76
N VAL A 164 -10.18 0.19 -16.96
CA VAL A 164 -11.15 1.28 -17.13
C VAL A 164 -10.50 2.65 -16.98
N MET A 165 -9.60 2.80 -15.99
CA MET A 165 -8.86 4.03 -15.77
C MET A 165 -7.83 4.32 -16.87
N MET A 166 -7.34 3.30 -17.56
CA MET A 166 -6.35 3.44 -18.64
C MET A 166 -6.97 3.82 -19.99
N ILE A 167 -8.25 3.49 -20.25
CA ILE A 167 -8.92 3.78 -21.53
C ILE A 167 -8.93 5.29 -21.89
N PRO A 168 -9.32 6.22 -20.99
CA PRO A 168 -9.39 7.64 -21.32
C PRO A 168 -8.10 8.42 -21.01
N ALA A 169 -7.09 7.78 -20.39
CA ALA A 169 -6.06 8.50 -19.68
C ALA A 169 -4.70 8.49 -20.39
N ASP A 170 -4.16 9.69 -20.61
CA ASP A 170 -2.78 9.93 -20.98
C ASP A 170 -1.90 9.92 -19.71
N LEU A 171 -0.62 9.55 -19.82
CA LEU A 171 0.31 9.45 -18.69
C LEU A 171 0.30 10.72 -17.83
N SER A 172 0.40 11.88 -18.46
CA SER A 172 0.38 13.19 -17.79
C SER A 172 -0.91 13.42 -17.00
N LYS A 173 -2.06 12.96 -17.53
CA LYS A 173 -3.36 13.08 -16.87
C LYS A 173 -3.47 12.14 -15.67
N MET A 174 -2.97 10.91 -15.80
CA MET A 174 -2.94 9.95 -14.70
C MET A 174 -2.05 10.42 -13.56
N LEU A 175 -0.87 10.96 -13.87
CA LEU A 175 0.06 11.48 -12.87
C LEU A 175 -0.54 12.69 -12.12
N ASN A 176 -1.18 13.62 -12.85
CA ASN A 176 -1.86 14.76 -12.21
C ASN A 176 -3.03 14.30 -11.34
N LEU A 177 -3.83 13.32 -11.81
CA LEU A 177 -4.97 12.77 -11.06
C LEU A 177 -4.52 12.10 -9.75
N VAL A 178 -3.59 11.14 -9.85
CA VAL A 178 -3.08 10.39 -8.68
C VAL A 178 -2.35 11.33 -7.73
N GLY A 179 -1.54 12.24 -8.26
CA GLY A 179 -0.78 13.18 -7.44
C GLY A 179 -1.65 14.16 -6.68
N PHE A 180 -2.71 14.69 -7.31
CA PHE A 180 -3.66 15.57 -6.63
C PHE A 180 -4.39 14.86 -5.49
N ILE A 181 -4.86 13.63 -5.71
CA ILE A 181 -5.49 12.80 -4.67
C ILE A 181 -4.50 12.51 -3.54
N GLY A 182 -3.26 12.15 -3.88
CA GLY A 182 -2.19 11.89 -2.92
C GLY A 182 -1.93 13.07 -1.99
N TRP A 183 -1.81 14.29 -2.53
CA TRP A 183 -1.60 15.49 -1.72
C TRP A 183 -2.75 15.79 -0.76
N ILE A 184 -4.00 15.51 -1.16
CA ILE A 184 -5.14 15.65 -0.24
C ILE A 184 -4.97 14.70 0.95
N PHE A 185 -4.66 13.42 0.70
CA PHE A 185 -4.46 12.44 1.77
C PHE A 185 -3.23 12.75 2.64
N ASP A 186 -2.11 13.13 2.04
CA ASP A 186 -0.90 13.52 2.77
C ASP A 186 -1.16 14.75 3.65
N GLY A 187 -1.90 15.74 3.13
CA GLY A 187 -2.35 16.90 3.90
C GLY A 187 -3.22 16.50 5.09
N LEU A 188 -4.20 15.61 4.88
CA LEU A 188 -5.04 15.08 5.96
C LEU A 188 -4.22 14.33 7.02
N ILE A 189 -3.25 13.52 6.61
CA ILE A 189 -2.35 12.80 7.53
C ILE A 189 -1.55 13.79 8.38
N MET A 190 -1.03 14.87 7.79
CA MET A 190 -0.31 15.91 8.56
C MET A 190 -1.22 16.65 9.54
N VAL A 191 -2.46 16.97 9.13
CA VAL A 191 -3.46 17.57 10.03
C VAL A 191 -3.77 16.62 11.18
N VAL A 192 -4.03 15.34 10.90
CA VAL A 192 -4.24 14.31 11.92
C VAL A 192 -3.03 14.22 12.84
N HIS A 193 -1.81 14.21 12.31
CA HIS A 193 -0.59 14.18 13.12
C HIS A 193 -0.52 15.37 14.10
N ILE A 194 -0.82 16.58 13.64
CA ILE A 194 -0.88 17.78 14.50
C ILE A 194 -2.00 17.66 15.54
N VAL A 195 -3.21 17.27 15.14
CA VAL A 195 -4.36 17.12 16.04
C VAL A 195 -4.09 16.07 17.12
N LEU A 196 -3.54 14.91 16.75
CA LEU A 196 -3.15 13.84 17.68
C LEU A 196 -2.00 14.28 18.58
N ASN A 197 -1.08 15.11 18.08
CA ASN A 197 -0.02 15.70 18.89
C ASN A 197 -0.59 16.55 20.04
N PHE A 198 -1.66 17.30 19.80
CA PHE A 198 -2.32 18.13 20.81
C PHE A 198 -3.30 17.36 21.71
N ARG A 199 -4.07 16.40 21.17
CA ARG A 199 -5.08 15.65 21.92
C ARG A 199 -4.49 14.54 22.79
N MET A 200 -3.46 13.83 22.31
CA MET A 200 -2.91 12.65 22.99
C MET A 200 -1.48 12.92 23.48
N LYS A 201 -1.31 13.91 24.37
CA LYS A 201 0.01 14.32 24.89
C LYS A 201 0.70 13.27 25.76
N ASN A 202 -0.08 12.48 26.50
CA ASN A 202 0.41 11.57 27.55
C ASN A 202 0.70 10.15 27.06
N VAL A 203 0.66 9.90 25.74
CA VAL A 203 1.04 8.60 25.18
C VAL A 203 2.55 8.54 25.05
N GLU A 204 3.18 7.43 25.48
CA GLU A 204 4.61 7.23 25.25
C GLU A 204 4.91 7.17 23.75
N ARG A 205 5.78 8.06 23.29
CA ARG A 205 6.18 8.13 21.88
C ARG A 205 7.65 7.74 21.76
N PRO A 206 7.96 6.55 21.20
CA PRO A 206 9.34 6.12 20.98
C PRO A 206 10.14 7.09 20.10
N PHE A 207 9.45 7.81 19.20
CA PHE A 207 10.01 8.84 18.34
C PHE A 207 9.12 10.10 18.36
N LYS A 208 9.73 11.28 18.51
CA LYS A 208 9.03 12.58 18.54
C LYS A 208 9.50 13.42 17.37
N VAL A 209 8.59 13.73 16.45
CA VAL A 209 8.85 14.65 15.34
C VAL A 209 8.61 16.09 15.82
N PRO A 210 9.55 17.02 15.57
CA PRO A 210 9.32 18.44 15.81
C PRO A 210 8.11 18.96 15.02
N ILE A 211 7.20 19.71 15.68
CA ILE A 211 5.94 20.20 15.09
C ILE A 211 6.18 21.11 13.86
N ILE A 212 7.35 21.76 13.79
CA ILE A 212 7.73 22.57 12.63
C ILE A 212 7.74 21.76 11.33
N VAL A 213 8.05 20.45 11.38
CA VAL A 213 8.08 19.60 10.19
C VAL A 213 6.69 19.45 9.57
N PRO A 214 5.64 18.98 10.29
CA PRO A 214 4.27 18.97 9.78
C PRO A 214 3.76 20.32 9.25
N ILE A 215 4.14 21.43 9.89
CA ILE A 215 3.71 22.78 9.45
C ILE A 215 4.31 23.12 8.08
N ILE A 216 5.61 22.89 7.91
CA ILE A 216 6.29 23.13 6.62
C ILE A 216 5.67 22.24 5.53
N VAL A 217 5.42 20.97 5.84
CA VAL A 217 4.79 20.03 4.89
C VAL A 217 3.39 20.49 4.52
N ILE A 218 2.57 20.96 5.47
CA ILE A 218 1.23 21.49 5.15
C ILE A 218 1.30 22.71 4.23
N ILE A 219 2.23 23.65 4.47
CA ILE A 219 2.41 24.81 3.59
C ILE A 219 2.74 24.34 2.17
N PHE A 220 3.62 23.36 2.05
CA PHE A 220 3.98 22.76 0.76
C PHE A 220 2.79 22.06 0.08
N VAL A 221 2.04 21.25 0.82
CA VAL A 221 0.82 20.57 0.34
C VAL A 221 -0.22 21.59 -0.12
N LEU A 222 -0.45 22.66 0.63
CA LEU A 222 -1.39 23.72 0.25
C LEU A 222 -0.97 24.42 -1.04
N TYR A 223 0.32 24.73 -1.18
CA TYR A 223 0.86 25.28 -2.42
C TYR A 223 0.63 24.31 -3.59
N MET A 224 0.94 23.03 -3.39
CA MET A 224 0.72 22.00 -4.40
C MET A 224 -0.76 21.91 -4.79
N LEU A 225 -1.69 21.92 -3.84
CA LEU A 225 -3.13 21.81 -4.13
C LEU A 225 -3.70 23.06 -4.82
N ILE A 226 -3.18 24.25 -4.52
CA ILE A 226 -3.68 25.51 -5.10
C ILE A 226 -3.08 25.77 -6.49
N SER A 227 -1.81 25.42 -6.71
CA SER A 227 -1.08 25.73 -7.95
C SER A 227 -1.84 25.36 -9.24
N PRO A 228 -2.51 24.20 -9.36
CA PRO A 228 -3.20 23.84 -10.59
C PRO A 228 -4.46 24.65 -10.88
N PHE A 229 -4.96 25.40 -9.90
CA PHE A 229 -6.10 26.32 -10.07
C PHE A 229 -5.67 27.75 -10.43
N LEU A 230 -4.37 28.07 -10.35
CA LEU A 230 -3.83 29.37 -10.74
C LEU A 230 -3.53 29.45 -12.25
N GLU A 231 -3.38 28.31 -12.90
CA GLU A 231 -3.32 28.13 -14.35
C GLU A 231 -4.72 27.80 -14.90
N PRO A 232 -4.98 27.87 -16.22
CA PRO A 232 -6.24 27.39 -16.78
C PRO A 232 -6.52 25.96 -16.28
N VAL A 233 -7.62 25.83 -15.54
CA VAL A 233 -7.91 24.62 -14.76
C VAL A 233 -8.03 23.44 -15.70
N LYS A 234 -7.10 22.49 -15.57
CA LYS A 234 -7.18 21.23 -16.32
C LYS A 234 -8.34 20.39 -15.80
N THR A 235 -9.01 19.67 -16.70
CA THR A 235 -10.21 18.89 -16.35
C THR A 235 -9.91 17.72 -15.40
N GLU A 236 -8.64 17.28 -15.34
CA GLU A 236 -8.19 16.18 -14.48
C GLU A 236 -8.53 16.39 -12.99
N PHE A 237 -8.41 17.62 -12.48
CA PHE A 237 -8.64 17.91 -11.05
C PHE A 237 -10.12 17.78 -10.67
N TRP A 238 -11.04 18.08 -11.60
CA TRP A 238 -12.46 17.87 -11.39
C TRP A 238 -12.82 16.38 -11.39
N TYR A 239 -12.16 15.57 -12.22
CA TYR A 239 -12.31 14.11 -12.16
C TYR A 239 -11.79 13.55 -10.83
N ALA A 240 -10.66 14.06 -10.31
CA ALA A 240 -10.13 13.65 -9.01
C ALA A 240 -11.11 13.98 -7.87
N LEU A 241 -11.67 15.21 -7.85
CA LEU A 241 -12.64 15.61 -6.83
C LEU A 241 -13.93 14.80 -6.93
N SER A 242 -14.44 14.56 -8.13
CA SER A 242 -15.66 13.76 -8.31
C SER A 242 -15.45 12.30 -7.88
N PHE A 243 -14.26 11.73 -8.11
CA PHE A 243 -13.90 10.39 -7.63
C PHE A 243 -13.85 10.32 -6.09
N LEU A 244 -13.28 11.33 -5.42
CA LEU A 244 -13.30 11.42 -3.95
C LEU A 244 -14.72 11.56 -3.40
N LEU A 245 -15.55 12.39 -4.03
CA LEU A 245 -16.96 12.56 -3.66
C LEU A 245 -17.76 11.27 -3.88
N ALA A 246 -17.49 10.53 -4.95
CA ALA A 246 -18.11 9.23 -5.20
C ALA A 246 -17.83 8.24 -4.05
N GLY A 247 -16.62 8.26 -3.48
CA GLY A 247 -16.30 7.48 -2.28
C GLY A 247 -17.18 7.83 -1.08
N VAL A 248 -17.43 9.12 -0.84
CA VAL A 248 -18.35 9.57 0.22
C VAL A 248 -19.80 9.18 -0.07
N VAL A 249 -20.22 9.32 -1.32
CA VAL A 249 -21.57 8.95 -1.77
C VAL A 249 -21.80 7.44 -1.63
N LEU A 250 -20.78 6.60 -1.85
CA LEU A 250 -20.86 5.15 -1.60
C LEU A 250 -20.78 4.81 -0.11
N TYR A 251 -20.01 5.56 0.68
CA TYR A 251 -19.90 5.34 2.12
C TYR A 251 -21.26 5.46 2.84
N ILE A 252 -22.08 6.45 2.48
CA ILE A 252 -23.37 6.71 3.14
C ILE A 252 -24.34 5.50 3.06
N PRO A 253 -24.74 4.97 1.89
CA PRO A 253 -25.66 3.84 1.81
C PRO A 253 -25.05 2.54 2.36
N PHE A 254 -23.79 2.24 2.03
CA PHE A 254 -23.21 0.94 2.34
C PHE A 254 -22.72 0.82 3.78
N VAL A 255 -22.11 1.88 4.34
CA VAL A 255 -21.55 1.85 5.69
C VAL A 255 -22.50 2.49 6.70
N PHE A 256 -23.01 3.70 6.43
CA PHE A 256 -23.86 4.41 7.39
C PHE A 256 -25.27 3.80 7.49
N PHE A 257 -25.91 3.49 6.36
CA PHE A 257 -27.23 2.83 6.33
C PHE A 257 -27.16 1.30 6.34
N LYS A 258 -25.95 0.72 6.38
CA LYS A 258 -25.70 -0.74 6.35
C LYS A 258 -26.48 -1.47 5.24
N LEU A 259 -26.61 -0.84 4.07
CA LEU A 259 -27.30 -1.44 2.94
C LEU A 259 -26.50 -2.63 2.43
N ARG A 260 -26.99 -3.84 2.70
CA ARG A 260 -26.43 -5.08 2.14
C ARG A 260 -27.21 -5.43 0.89
N LEU A 261 -26.56 -5.33 -0.28
CA LEU A 261 -27.15 -5.81 -1.53
C LEU A 261 -27.42 -7.32 -1.40
N PRO A 262 -28.68 -7.78 -1.49
CA PRO A 262 -29.01 -9.19 -1.31
C PRO A 262 -28.37 -10.03 -2.41
N GLY A 263 -27.57 -11.03 -2.01
CA GLY A 263 -26.98 -12.01 -2.92
C GLY A 263 -25.53 -11.75 -3.37
N THR A 264 -24.93 -10.60 -3.08
CA THR A 264 -23.53 -10.29 -3.46
C THR A 264 -22.54 -11.36 -3.00
N GLY A 265 -22.68 -11.84 -1.76
CA GLY A 265 -21.87 -12.93 -1.24
C GLY A 265 -22.04 -14.26 -2.00
N LYS A 266 -23.25 -14.59 -2.47
CA LYS A 266 -23.52 -15.82 -3.23
C LYS A 266 -22.98 -15.73 -4.66
N TYR A 267 -23.18 -14.59 -5.33
CA TYR A 267 -22.67 -14.35 -6.68
C TYR A 267 -21.15 -14.27 -6.69
N ALA A 268 -20.55 -13.59 -5.72
CA ALA A 268 -19.10 -13.52 -5.62
C ALA A 268 -18.47 -14.87 -5.22
N LEU A 269 -19.11 -15.63 -4.35
CA LEU A 269 -18.67 -17.00 -4.04
C LEU A 269 -18.81 -17.90 -5.28
N SER A 270 -19.92 -17.83 -6.01
CA SER A 270 -20.11 -18.57 -7.25
C SER A 270 -19.12 -18.16 -8.33
N PHE A 271 -18.84 -16.87 -8.47
CA PHE A 271 -17.81 -16.32 -9.36
C PHE A 271 -16.42 -16.83 -8.97
N THR A 272 -16.08 -16.80 -7.68
CA THR A 272 -14.82 -17.33 -7.15
C THR A 272 -14.69 -18.83 -7.42
N ILE A 273 -15.75 -19.62 -7.16
CA ILE A 273 -15.78 -21.06 -7.43
C ILE A 273 -15.65 -21.32 -8.92
N ASN A 274 -16.35 -20.59 -9.78
CA ASN A 274 -16.27 -20.73 -11.23
C ASN A 274 -14.86 -20.38 -11.74
N LEU A 275 -14.24 -19.31 -11.24
CA LEU A 275 -12.86 -18.95 -11.58
C LEU A 275 -11.85 -19.99 -11.11
N VAL A 276 -12.02 -20.54 -9.90
CA VAL A 276 -11.18 -21.62 -9.38
C VAL A 276 -11.37 -22.90 -10.21
N THR A 277 -12.60 -23.19 -10.63
CA THR A 277 -12.92 -24.36 -11.48
C THR A 277 -12.35 -24.20 -12.89
N ILE A 278 -12.36 -22.99 -13.44
CA ILE A 278 -11.74 -22.65 -14.74
C ILE A 278 -10.21 -22.72 -14.65
N THR A 279 -9.63 -22.34 -13.50
CA THR A 279 -8.16 -22.36 -13.29
C THR A 279 -7.62 -23.71 -12.81
N HIS A 280 -8.47 -24.63 -12.32
CA HIS A 280 -8.09 -25.98 -11.92
C HIS A 280 -9.23 -27.01 -12.09
N ILE A 281 -9.07 -27.91 -13.06
CA ILE A 281 -9.73 -29.23 -13.06
C ILE A 281 -8.94 -30.11 -12.06
N SER A 282 -9.33 -30.12 -10.78
CA SER A 282 -9.22 -31.30 -9.87
C SER A 282 -9.53 -30.96 -8.39
N ASN A 283 -10.47 -31.72 -7.83
CA ASN A 283 -10.71 -32.04 -6.42
C ASN A 283 -10.92 -30.89 -5.40
N ILE A 284 -12.20 -30.61 -5.17
CA ILE A 284 -12.71 -29.77 -4.07
C ILE A 284 -12.99 -30.63 -2.84
N PRO A 285 -12.42 -30.34 -1.65
CA PRO A 285 -13.07 -30.62 -0.38
C PRO A 285 -13.67 -29.35 0.23
N SER A 286 -14.98 -29.45 0.45
CA SER A 286 -15.91 -28.63 1.24
C SER A 286 -15.44 -27.34 1.95
N ILE A 287 -16.14 -26.27 1.57
CA ILE A 287 -16.34 -24.97 2.23
C ILE A 287 -16.83 -25.18 3.67
N HIS A 288 -15.96 -25.10 4.70
CA HIS A 288 -16.38 -24.99 6.11
C HIS A 288 -15.37 -24.28 7.04
N ALA A 289 -14.39 -23.53 6.51
CA ALA A 289 -13.24 -23.07 7.30
C ALA A 289 -13.39 -21.69 8.00
N PHE A 290 -14.47 -20.94 7.81
CA PHE A 290 -14.57 -19.59 8.42
C PHE A 290 -15.34 -19.52 9.74
N ASN A 291 -16.17 -20.53 10.06
CA ASN A 291 -17.09 -20.44 11.20
C ASN A 291 -16.63 -21.15 12.49
N ARG A 292 -15.35 -21.55 12.60
CA ARG A 292 -14.88 -22.44 13.68
C ARG A 292 -13.81 -21.87 14.63
N ARG A 293 -13.52 -20.56 14.59
CA ARG A 293 -12.52 -19.93 15.49
C ARG A 293 -13.06 -18.93 16.52
N ASN A 294 -14.39 -18.78 16.64
CA ASN A 294 -15.01 -18.00 17.72
C ASN A 294 -15.69 -18.88 18.79
N GLN A 295 -15.26 -20.13 18.97
CA GLN A 295 -15.79 -21.04 20.01
C GLN A 295 -14.73 -21.79 20.83
N LEU A 296 -13.49 -21.31 20.88
CA LEU A 296 -12.50 -21.75 21.87
C LEU A 296 -11.74 -20.53 22.40
#